data_AF-A0A6I2ZXF7-F1
#
_entry.id   AF-A0A6I2ZXF7-F1
#
_cell.length_a   1.000
_cell.length_b   1.000
_cell.length_c   1.000
_cell.angle_alpha   90.00
_cell.angle_beta   90.00
_cell.angle_gamma   90.00
#
_symmetry.space_group_name_H-M   'P 1'
#
loop_
_entity.id
_entity.type
_entity.pdbx_description
1 polymer ?
#
loop_
_entity_poly.entity_id
_entity_poly.type
_entity_poly.pdbx_seq_one_letter_code
_entity_poly.pdbx_strand_id
1 'polypeptide(L)' 'MSAQSVSIAGLSVLVDDPNVVIVDATVELAKPETDGDWRGLTGRVQFEAAHVPGAQFFDLLEDLTQGS' A
#
# COMPACT_ATOMS: atom_id res chain seq x y z
N MET A 1 14.88 12.25 -0.41
CA MET A 1 15.00 11.17 -1.42
C MET A 1 14.02 11.48 -2.55
N SER A 2 14.40 11.27 -3.81
CA SER A 2 13.44 11.31 -4.93
C SER A 2 12.91 9.90 -5.13
N ALA A 3 11.59 9.74 -5.24
CA ALA A 3 11.02 8.47 -5.66
C ALA A 3 11.40 8.23 -7.12
N GLN A 4 11.87 7.02 -7.45
CA GLN A 4 12.07 6.57 -8.82
C GLN A 4 10.93 5.61 -9.17
N SER A 5 10.38 5.73 -10.37
CA SER A 5 9.39 4.77 -10.87
C SER A 5 10.08 3.56 -11.50
N VAL A 6 9.42 2.41 -11.43
CA VAL A 6 9.81 1.18 -12.11
C VAL A 6 8.70 0.77 -13.08
N SER A 7 9.06 0.23 -14.23
CA SER A 7 8.08 -0.33 -15.17
C SER A 7 7.61 -1.71 -14.71
N ILE A 8 6.45 -2.17 -15.18
CA ILE A 8 5.94 -3.51 -14.86
C ILE A 8 6.92 -4.60 -15.32
N ALA A 9 7.50 -4.45 -16.53
CA ALA A 9 8.50 -5.39 -17.04
C ALA A 9 9.81 -5.36 -16.22
N GLY A 10 10.17 -4.22 -15.64
CA GLY A 10 11.29 -4.14 -14.71
C GLY A 10 10.97 -4.84 -13.39
N LEU A 11 9.75 -4.62 -12.86
CA LEU A 11 9.30 -5.25 -11.61
C LEU A 11 9.25 -6.77 -11.71
N SER A 12 8.85 -7.35 -12.85
CA SER A 12 8.81 -8.82 -13.01
C SER A 12 10.19 -9.49 -12.90
N VAL A 13 11.27 -8.75 -13.11
CA VAL A 13 12.65 -9.27 -12.93
C VAL A 13 13.10 -9.16 -11.46
N LEU A 14 12.51 -8.25 -10.69
CA LEU A 14 12.89 -7.95 -9.32
C LEU A 14 12.07 -8.73 -8.27
N VAL A 15 10.92 -9.31 -8.66
CA VAL A 15 9.97 -9.93 -7.72
C VAL A 15 10.56 -11.07 -6.88
N ASP A 16 11.57 -11.76 -7.40
CA ASP A 16 12.26 -12.86 -6.71
C ASP A 16 13.61 -12.44 -6.09
N ASP A 17 14.00 -11.17 -6.19
CA ASP A 17 15.26 -10.68 -5.60
C ASP A 17 15.11 -10.57 -4.07
N PRO A 18 15.89 -11.34 -3.27
CA PRO A 18 15.79 -11.29 -1.81
C PRO A 18 16.17 -9.94 -1.19
N ASN A 19 16.78 -9.03 -1.96
CA ASN A 19 17.13 -7.69 -1.51
C ASN A 19 16.04 -6.65 -1.82
N VAL A 20 14.95 -7.05 -2.47
CA VAL A 20 13.82 -6.18 -2.83
C VAL A 20 12.62 -6.55 -1.97
N VAL A 21 12.00 -5.55 -1.34
CA VAL A 21 10.73 -5.69 -0.63
C VAL A 21 9.66 -4.92 -1.38
N ILE A 22 8.60 -5.62 -1.78
CA ILE A 22 7.41 -5.01 -2.38
C ILE A 22 6.45 -4.69 -1.24
N VAL A 23 6.00 -3.44 -1.19
CA VAL A 23 5.06 -2.97 -0.17
C VAL A 23 3.79 -2.50 -0.84
N ASP A 24 2.66 -3.05 -0.42
CA ASP A 24 1.34 -2.51 -0.69
C ASP A 24 0.93 -1.60 0.47
N ALA A 25 0.65 -0.34 0.16
CA ALA A 25 0.28 0.70 1.13
C ALA A 25 -1.09 1.30 0.79
N THR A 26 -2.00 0.47 0.27
CA THR A 26 -3.34 0.91 -0.15
C THR A 26 -4.17 1.43 1.04
N VAL A 27 -4.74 2.62 0.89
CA VAL A 27 -5.75 3.21 1.76
C VAL A 27 -6.94 3.60 0.89
N GLU A 28 -8.14 3.21 1.31
CA GLU A 28 -9.37 3.63 0.65
C GLU A 28 -9.93 4.88 1.32
N LEU A 29 -10.39 5.83 0.52
CA LEU A 29 -11.13 6.97 1.03
C LEU A 29 -12.62 6.62 1.00
N ALA A 30 -13.19 6.40 2.19
CA ALA A 30 -14.61 6.17 2.32
C ALA A 30 -15.39 7.40 1.82
N LYS A 31 -16.53 7.15 1.16
CA LYS A 31 -17.46 8.22 0.82
C LYS A 31 -17.91 8.88 2.15
N PRO A 32 -17.83 10.22 2.26
CA PRO A 32 -18.24 10.90 3.47
C PRO A 32 -19.75 10.71 3.70
N GLU A 33 -20.14 10.44 4.94
CA GLU A 33 -21.56 10.38 5.34
C GLU A 33 -22.12 11.78 5.61
N THR A 34 -21.25 12.69 6.08
CA THR A 34 -21.53 14.12 6.28
C THR A 34 -20.40 14.96 5.72
N ASP A 35 -20.67 16.23 5.39
CA ASP A 35 -19.64 17.14 4.89
C ASP A 35 -18.44 17.23 5.84
N GLY A 36 -17.24 16.98 5.30
CA GLY A 36 -15.98 17.02 6.04
C GLY A 36 -15.58 15.70 6.72
N ASP A 37 -16.41 14.67 6.67
CA ASP A 37 -16.16 13.38 7.34
C ASP A 37 -15.43 12.36 6.44
N TRP A 38 -14.27 12.76 5.93
CA TRP A 38 -13.43 11.85 5.14
C TRP A 38 -12.66 10.92 6.08
N ARG A 39 -12.96 9.63 6.01
CA ARG A 39 -12.25 8.59 6.76
C ARG A 39 -11.45 7.71 5.80
N GLY A 40 -10.18 7.53 6.13
CA GLY A 40 -9.39 6.47 5.52
C GLY A 40 -9.83 5.11 6.07
N LEU A 41 -9.92 4.12 5.19
CA LEU A 41 -10.09 2.72 5.54
C LEU A 41 -8.84 1.96 5.11
N THR A 42 -8.44 1.00 5.94
CA THR A 42 -7.36 0.07 5.61
C THR A 42 -7.65 -0.67 4.30
N GLY A 43 -6.66 -0.77 3.42
CA GLY A 43 -6.71 -1.57 2.19
C GLY A 43 -6.48 -3.07 2.40
N ARG A 44 -6.46 -3.55 3.65
CA ARG A 44 -6.09 -4.93 3.98
C ARG A 44 -6.98 -5.98 3.30
N VAL A 45 -8.29 -5.74 3.21
CA VAL A 45 -9.23 -6.70 2.59
C VAL A 45 -8.92 -6.89 1.11
N GLN A 46 -8.56 -5.82 0.41
CA GLN A 46 -8.21 -5.80 -1.01
C GLN A 46 -6.88 -6.51 -1.24
N PHE A 47 -5.89 -6.24 -0.38
CA PHE A 47 -4.60 -6.92 -0.40
C PHE A 47 -4.76 -8.44 -0.20
N GLU A 48 -5.55 -8.86 0.77
CA GLU A 48 -5.82 -10.29 1.03
C GLU A 48 -6.55 -10.97 -0.14
N ALA A 49 -7.43 -10.23 -0.84
CA ALA A 49 -8.12 -10.74 -2.02
C ALA A 49 -7.17 -10.94 -3.22
N ALA A 50 -6.24 -10.00 -3.45
CA ALA A 50 -5.20 -10.12 -4.46
C ALA A 50 -4.06 -9.13 -4.21
N HIS A 51 -2.82 -9.61 -4.35
CA HIS A 51 -1.61 -8.80 -4.27
C HIS A 51 -0.49 -9.36 -5.15
N VAL A 52 0.57 -8.57 -5.34
CA VAL A 52 1.79 -9.03 -6.03
C VAL A 52 2.47 -10.11 -5.18
N PRO A 53 2.90 -11.26 -5.75
CA PRO A 53 3.58 -12.30 -4.98
C PRO A 53 4.77 -11.75 -4.18
N GLY A 54 4.87 -12.14 -2.91
CA GLY A 54 5.94 -11.69 -2.00
C GLY A 54 5.74 -10.28 -1.43
N ALA A 55 4.70 -9.55 -1.84
CA ALA A 55 4.40 -8.25 -1.25
C ALA A 55 4.00 -8.35 0.23
N GLN A 56 4.33 -7.31 0.98
CA GLN A 56 3.86 -7.10 2.35
C GLN A 56 2.87 -5.95 2.37
N PHE A 57 1.84 -6.05 3.20
CA PHE A 57 0.91 -4.93 3.42
C PHE A 57 1.40 -4.06 4.56
N PHE A 58 1.40 -2.74 4.35
CA PHE A 58 1.78 -1.74 5.33
C PHE A 58 0.65 -0.74 5.50
N ASP A 59 0.01 -0.76 6.66
CA ASP A 59 -1.15 0.06 6.91
C ASP A 59 -0.71 1.49 7.25
N LEU A 60 -0.93 2.42 6.33
CA LEU A 60 -0.53 3.81 6.58
C LEU A 60 -1.29 4.44 7.76
N LEU A 61 -2.48 3.93 8.09
CA LEU A 61 -3.33 4.47 9.16
C LEU A 61 -2.98 3.90 10.54
N GLU A 62 -2.34 2.73 10.60
CA GLU A 62 -2.00 2.05 11.87
C GLU A 62 -0.49 1.90 12.07
N ASP A 63 0.27 1.54 11.03
CA ASP A 63 1.70 1.21 11.11
C ASP A 63 2.62 2.44 10.96
N LEU A 64 2.12 3.54 10.35
CA LEU A 64 2.91 4.73 10.03
C LEU A 64 2.38 6.05 10.59
N THR A 65 1.33 6.01 11.42
CA THR A 65 0.93 7.20 12.19
C THR A 65 1.98 7.49 13.26
N GLN A 66 2.76 8.55 13.06
CA GLN A 66 3.53 9.17 14.15
C GLN A 66 2.53 9.68 15.20
N GLY A 67 2.80 9.36 16.47
CA GLY A 67 1.87 9.57 17.58
C GLY A 67 1.35 11.00 17.76
N SER A 68 0.16 11.05 18.36
CA SER A 68 -0.55 12.20 18.96
C SER A 68 0.32 13.21 19.70
#